data_AF-A0A8C5D0G2-F1
#
_entry.id   AF-A0A8C5D0G2-F1
#
_cell.length_a   1.000
_cell.length_b   1.000
_cell.length_c   1.000
_cell.angle_alpha   90.00
_cell.angle_beta   90.00
_cell.angle_gamma   90.00
#
_symmetry.space_group_name_H-M   'P 1'
#
loop_
_entity.id
_entity.type
_entity.pdbx_description
1 polymer ?
#
loop_
_entity_poly.entity_id
_entity_poly.type
_entity_poly.pdbx_seq_one_letter_code
_entity_poly.pdbx_strand_id
1 'polypeptide(L)' 'SITSAQPKKRRAKNEKHIGKKRESDRARNKTRVNIGIAFQPWRELMEVKGMKSDSQMALFLLDRYIYLFKIINIQ' A
#
# COMPACT_ATOMS: atom_id res chain seq x y z
N SER A 1 29.29 26.48 35.16
CA SER A 1 27.97 27.10 34.91
C SER A 1 27.12 26.17 34.07
N ILE A 2 26.01 25.70 34.63
CA ILE A 2 25.07 24.78 33.97
C ILE A 2 23.99 25.65 33.32
N THR A 3 23.78 25.52 32.01
CA THR A 3 22.57 26.06 31.35
C THR A 3 22.00 25.02 30.40
N SER A 4 21.18 24.14 30.98
CA SER A 4 20.30 23.20 30.30
C SER A 4 19.09 23.95 29.71
N ALA A 5 19.02 24.11 28.38
CA ALA A 5 17.87 24.73 27.75
C ALA A 5 17.53 24.16 26.37
N GLN A 6 17.30 22.85 26.19
CA GLN A 6 16.60 22.34 24.99
C GLN A 6 15.82 20.99 25.20
N PRO A 7 14.72 20.92 25.98
CA PRO A 7 13.79 19.77 25.92
C PRO A 7 12.55 20.01 25.04
N LYS A 8 12.07 21.27 24.93
CA LYS A 8 10.78 21.61 24.30
C LYS A 8 10.77 21.49 22.77
N LYS A 9 11.90 21.81 22.11
CA LYS A 9 11.98 21.87 20.63
C LYS A 9 11.94 20.48 19.96
N ARG A 10 12.45 19.43 20.63
CA ARG A 10 12.43 18.05 20.13
C ARG A 10 11.05 17.39 20.21
N ARG A 11 10.29 17.65 21.29
CA ARG A 11 8.94 17.10 21.48
C ARG A 11 7.94 17.61 20.43
N ALA A 12 7.94 18.92 20.18
CA ALA A 12 7.06 19.55 19.18
C ALA A 12 7.35 19.08 17.74
N LYS A 13 8.60 18.72 17.42
CA LYS A 13 8.97 18.19 16.09
C LYS A 13 8.44 16.76 15.88
N ASN A 14 8.43 15.94 16.93
CA ASN A 14 7.86 14.59 16.91
C ASN A 14 6.33 14.61 16.77
N GLU A 15 5.62 15.48 17.50
CA GLU A 15 4.16 15.61 17.39
C GLU A 15 3.71 16.05 15.99
N LYS A 16 4.42 17.02 15.38
CA LYS A 16 4.16 17.43 14.00
C LYS A 16 4.39 16.29 13.00
N HIS A 17 5.40 15.45 13.21
CA HIS A 17 5.63 14.27 12.37
C HIS A 17 4.55 13.20 12.55
N ILE A 18 4.12 12.94 13.78
CA ILE A 18 3.07 11.98 14.09
C ILE A 18 1.73 12.43 13.49
N GLY A 19 1.40 13.72 13.59
CA GLY A 19 0.20 14.30 12.98
C GLY A 19 0.18 14.17 11.45
N LYS A 20 1.30 14.48 10.79
CA LYS A 20 1.45 14.32 9.33
C LYS A 20 1.32 12.86 8.89
N LYS A 21 1.92 11.92 9.64
CA LYS A 21 1.80 10.49 9.36
C LYS A 21 0.35 10.01 9.51
N ARG A 22 -0.34 10.42 10.58
CA ARG A 22 -1.76 10.09 10.81
C ARG A 22 -2.66 10.58 9.68
N GLU A 23 -2.46 11.81 9.21
CA GLU A 23 -3.26 12.36 8.12
C GLU A 23 -2.97 11.65 6.78
N SER A 24 -1.70 11.32 6.52
CA SER A 24 -1.32 10.51 5.36
C SER A 24 -1.92 9.11 5.41
N ASP A 25 -1.88 8.46 6.58
CA ASP A 25 -2.49 7.15 6.80
C ASP A 25 -4.01 7.22 6.63
N ARG A 26 -4.67 8.27 7.13
CA ARG A 26 -6.11 8.52 6.97
C ARG A 26 -6.50 8.73 5.50
N ALA A 27 -5.74 9.52 4.76
CA ALA A 27 -5.95 9.75 3.33
C ALA A 27 -5.80 8.45 2.53
N ARG A 28 -4.78 7.63 2.86
CA ARG A 28 -4.54 6.31 2.24
C ARG A 28 -5.60 5.28 2.62
N ASN A 29 -6.18 5.38 3.81
CA ASN A 29 -7.19 4.42 4.26
C ASN A 29 -8.46 4.44 3.40
N LYS A 30 -8.75 5.56 2.73
CA LYS A 30 -9.89 5.66 1.79
C LYS A 30 -9.73 4.78 0.55
N THR A 31 -8.49 4.49 0.14
CA THR A 31 -8.19 3.72 -1.08
C THR A 31 -7.50 2.39 -0.78
N ARG A 32 -7.35 2.05 0.50
CA ARG A 32 -6.67 0.82 0.93
C ARG A 32 -7.59 -0.37 0.71
N VAL A 33 -7.21 -1.23 -0.23
CA VAL A 33 -7.82 -2.54 -0.40
C VAL A 33 -7.22 -3.48 0.64
N ASN A 34 -8.04 -3.99 1.57
CA ASN A 34 -7.59 -5.00 2.52
C ASN A 34 -7.54 -6.36 1.84
N ILE A 35 -6.35 -6.74 1.37
CA ILE A 35 -6.11 -8.00 0.66
C ILE A 35 -6.23 -9.21 1.61
N GLY A 36 -6.03 -9.04 2.92
CA GLY A 36 -6.36 -10.02 3.97
C GLY A 36 -6.01 -11.47 3.61
N ILE A 37 -7.05 -12.28 3.35
CA ILE A 37 -6.95 -13.70 2.97
C ILE A 37 -6.21 -13.94 1.65
N ALA A 38 -6.28 -12.99 0.72
CA ALA A 38 -5.65 -13.07 -0.59
C ALA A 38 -4.18 -12.63 -0.56
N PHE A 39 -3.65 -12.17 0.58
CA PHE A 39 -2.29 -11.63 0.64
C PHE A 39 -1.24 -12.71 0.35
N GLN A 40 -1.40 -13.91 0.92
CA GLN A 40 -0.51 -15.03 0.61
C GLN A 40 -0.60 -15.46 -0.86
N PRO A 41 -1.79 -15.78 -1.40
CA PRO A 41 -1.95 -16.09 -2.82
C PRO A 41 -1.40 -15.00 -3.75
N TRP A 42 -1.56 -13.73 -3.37
CA TRP A 42 -1.03 -12.58 -4.12
C TRP A 42 0.50 -12.62 -4.18
N ARG A 43 1.16 -12.83 -3.03
CA ARG A 43 2.63 -12.91 -2.96
C ARG A 43 3.19 -14.11 -3.70
N GLU A 44 2.59 -15.29 -3.52
CA GLU A 44 3.02 -16.52 -4.19
C GLU A 44 2.95 -16.39 -5.71
N LEU A 45 1.84 -15.84 -6.22
CA LEU A 45 1.68 -15.64 -7.65
C LEU A 45 2.65 -14.58 -8.20
N MET A 46 2.91 -13.50 -7.43
CA MET A 46 3.94 -12.52 -7.80
C MET A 46 5.32 -13.16 -7.88
N GLU A 47 5.69 -14.04 -6.93
CA GLU A 47 6.97 -14.73 -6.92
C GLU A 47 7.13 -15.68 -8.11
N VAL A 48 6.14 -16.56 -8.33
CA VAL A 48 6.14 -17.52 -9.44
C VAL A 48 6.21 -16.84 -10.80
N LYS A 49 5.62 -15.65 -10.94
CA LYS A 49 5.63 -14.86 -12.18
C LYS A 49 6.75 -13.83 -12.27
N GLY A 50 7.59 -13.71 -11.24
CA GLY A 50 8.69 -12.73 -11.18
C GLY A 50 8.24 -11.27 -11.19
N MET A 51 7.04 -10.98 -10.66
CA MET A 51 6.48 -9.63 -10.61
C MET A 51 7.11 -8.81 -9.48
N LYS A 52 7.47 -7.57 -9.78
CA LYS A 52 8.17 -6.67 -8.86
C LYS A 52 7.26 -5.65 -8.18
N SER A 53 6.03 -5.48 -8.67
CA SER A 53 5.08 -4.51 -8.13
C SER A 53 3.64 -5.00 -8.16
N ASP A 54 2.83 -4.50 -7.22
CA ASP A 54 1.40 -4.78 -7.17
C ASP A 54 0.66 -4.27 -8.42
N SER A 55 1.18 -3.23 -9.08
CA SER A 55 0.65 -2.74 -10.35
C SER A 55 0.79 -3.78 -11.48
N GLN A 56 1.91 -4.51 -11.54
CA GLN A 56 2.11 -5.58 -12.53
C GLN A 56 1.13 -6.73 -12.28
N MET A 57 0.96 -7.11 -11.02
CA MET A 57 0.00 -8.13 -10.60
C MET A 57 -1.44 -7.74 -10.94
N ALA A 58 -1.82 -6.48 -10.67
CA ALA A 58 -3.15 -5.97 -11.00
C ALA A 58 -3.42 -5.98 -12.51
N LEU A 59 -2.45 -5.55 -13.34
CA LEU A 59 -2.57 -5.62 -14.80
C LEU A 59 -2.71 -7.06 -15.30
N PHE A 60 -1.89 -7.97 -14.79
CA PHE A 60 -1.97 -9.39 -15.15
C PHE A 60 -3.35 -9.99 -14.85
N LEU A 61 -3.91 -9.69 -13.67
CA LEU A 61 -5.25 -10.17 -13.29
C LEU A 61 -6.34 -9.55 -14.18
N LEU A 62 -6.23 -8.26 -14.49
CA LEU A 62 -7.17 -7.55 -15.36
C LEU A 62 -7.16 -8.14 -16.78
N ASP A 63 -5.97 -8.35 -17.35
CA ASP A 63 -5.80 -8.96 -18.67
C ASP A 63 -6.40 -10.37 -18.70
N ARG A 64 -6.16 -11.17 -17.65
CA ARG A 64 -6.70 -12.54 -17.59
C ARG A 64 -8.23 -12.54 -17.50
N TYR A 65 -8.80 -11.64 -16.71
CA TYR A 65 -10.25 -11.51 -16.59
C TYR A 65 -10.89 -11.05 -17.90
N ILE A 66 -10.35 -10.01 -18.54
CA ILE A 66 -10.85 -9.50 -19.84
C ILE A 66 -10.73 -10.58 -20.92
N TYR A 67 -9.61 -11.29 -20.97
CA TYR A 67 -9.38 -12.35 -21.94
C TYR A 67 -10.37 -13.51 -21.78
N LEU A 68 -10.59 -13.98 -20.55
CA LEU A 68 -11.59 -15.01 -20.25
C LEU A 68 -13.01 -14.54 -20.59
N PHE A 69 -13.34 -13.31 -20.23
CA PHE A 69 -14.64 -12.71 -20.54
C PHE A 69 -14.87 -12.65 -22.05
N LYS A 70 -13.88 -12.22 -22.83
CA LYS A 70 -13.97 -12.20 -24.30
C LYS A 70 -14.17 -13.61 -24.88
N ILE A 71 -13.38 -14.60 -24.46
CA ILE A 71 -13.52 -15.96 -24.98
C ILE A 71 -14.92 -16.53 -24.73
N ILE A 72 -15.46 -16.30 -23.53
CA ILE A 72 -16.75 -16.88 -23.13
C ILE A 72 -17.94 -16.14 -23.76
N ASN A 73 -17.80 -14.83 -24.03
CA ASN A 73 -18.90 -13.96 -24.48
C ASN A 73 -18.80 -13.52 -25.95
N ILE A 74 -17.86 -14.06 -26.74
CA ILE A 74 -17.95 -13.99 -28.20
C ILE A 74 -18.99 -15.04 -28.62
N GLN A 75 -20.21 -14.57 -28.86
CA GLN A 75 -21.20 -15.18 -29.74
C GLN A 75 -20.96 -14.69 -31.17
#